data_AF-A0A3L7UKD4-F1
#
_entry.id   AF-A0A3L7UKD4-F1
#
_cell.length_a   1.000
_cell.length_b   1.000
_cell.length_c   1.000
_cell.angle_alpha   90.00
_cell.angle_beta   90.00
_cell.angle_gamma   90.00
#
_symmetry.space_group_name_H-M   'P 1'
#
loop_
_entity.id
_entity.type
_entity.pdbx_description
1 polymer ?
#
loop_
_entity_poly.entity_id
_entity_poly.type
_entity_poly.pdbx_seq_one_letter_code
_entity_poly.pdbx_strand_id
1 'polypeptide(L)'
;MTTASLKEKPVRDLARLAKQHGVLGWHAMRKDQLIRALVRKARSRQPVAAAARLSGPVLSVPSLATVRVPLQSPMARAPQPPRSKPTNAMRDAAVAERIQDARDRLSRAKNMATRSEHGRSSRMARDRMVIMVRGPHWLHAFWEVTPRSIARAQAALGQEWHGARPVLRLLEVENGIQASPSERVVRTIEVHGGVKNWFIDIRTPLRCRVEIGYLALTGRFHLLARSNSVATPTTSQVDALDSHWGDMVGDCEKIYAMSGGFSSENNSTELQELFEERLQRPMGPPVSKASALDTPTSLRAKTLHLDVGAEMIVYGTTQPGAYVTLHGEPVKVQPDGTFRVRVDMPNKRQVLPIVASTADGSDRQTVVLAVERNTKSMELLSRESGDCL
;
A
#
# COMPACT_ATOMS: atom_id res chain seq x y z
N MET A 1 -7.47 -26.54 -20.47
CA MET A 1 -6.98 -26.07 -19.16
C MET A 1 -6.32 -24.70 -19.33
N THR A 2 -6.86 -23.65 -18.71
CA THR A 2 -6.31 -22.28 -18.79
C THR A 2 -5.29 -22.05 -17.68
N THR A 3 -4.27 -21.21 -17.95
CA THR A 3 -3.18 -20.89 -17.00
C THR A 3 -3.67 -20.19 -15.75
N ALA A 4 -4.75 -19.40 -15.84
CA ALA A 4 -5.37 -18.69 -14.72
C ALA A 4 -5.98 -19.66 -13.68
N SER A 5 -6.77 -20.64 -14.13
CA SER A 5 -7.43 -21.63 -13.25
C SER A 5 -6.43 -22.57 -12.55
N LEU A 6 -5.21 -22.73 -13.08
CA LEU A 6 -4.17 -23.55 -12.46
C LEU A 6 -3.34 -22.78 -11.41
N LYS A 7 -3.35 -21.44 -11.38
CA LYS A 7 -2.62 -20.65 -10.38
C LYS A 7 -3.31 -20.62 -9.02
N GLU A 8 -4.64 -20.69 -9.03
CA GLU A 8 -5.50 -20.64 -7.84
C GLU A 8 -5.51 -21.95 -7.04
N LYS A 9 -5.13 -23.08 -7.65
CA LYS A 9 -5.12 -24.39 -6.99
C LYS A 9 -3.90 -24.58 -6.09
N PRO A 10 -4.05 -25.28 -4.95
CA PRO A 10 -2.94 -25.60 -4.06
C PRO A 10 -1.94 -26.56 -4.73
N VAL A 11 -0.68 -26.54 -4.29
CA VAL A 11 0.41 -27.35 -4.88
C VAL A 11 0.08 -28.86 -4.85
N ARG A 12 -0.62 -29.32 -3.81
CA ARG A 12 -1.08 -30.71 -3.66
C ARG A 12 -2.02 -31.14 -4.79
N ASP A 13 -2.94 -30.28 -5.21
CA ASP A 13 -3.88 -30.55 -6.30
C ASP A 13 -3.19 -30.50 -7.66
N LEU A 14 -2.22 -29.59 -7.84
CA LEU A 14 -1.40 -29.54 -9.04
C LEU A 14 -0.51 -30.78 -9.20
N ALA A 15 0.05 -31.29 -8.11
CA ALA A 15 0.80 -32.54 -8.08
C ALA A 15 -0.09 -33.75 -8.40
N ARG A 16 -1.32 -33.80 -7.85
CA ARG A 16 -2.31 -34.83 -8.16
C ARG A 16 -2.72 -34.80 -9.64
N LEU A 17 -2.98 -33.61 -10.20
CA LEU A 17 -3.24 -33.43 -11.63
C LEU A 17 -2.03 -33.85 -12.48
N ALA A 18 -0.82 -33.48 -12.08
CA ALA A 18 0.40 -33.84 -12.80
C ALA A 18 0.63 -35.36 -12.82
N LYS A 19 0.31 -36.06 -11.72
CA LYS A 19 0.31 -37.53 -11.67
C LYS A 19 -0.74 -38.14 -12.59
N GLN A 20 -1.98 -37.64 -12.57
CA GLN A 20 -3.07 -38.12 -13.43
C GLN A 20 -2.79 -37.88 -14.92
N HIS A 21 -2.13 -36.76 -15.24
CA HIS A 21 -1.73 -36.45 -16.60
C HIS A 21 -0.36 -37.04 -16.97
N GLY A 22 0.34 -37.76 -16.08
CA GLY A 22 1.60 -38.45 -16.36
C GLY A 22 2.79 -37.52 -16.67
N VAL A 23 2.91 -36.40 -15.97
CA VAL A 23 4.06 -35.50 -16.10
C VAL A 23 5.28 -36.15 -15.45
N LEU A 24 6.38 -36.35 -16.17
CA LEU A 24 7.61 -36.95 -15.62
C LEU A 24 8.33 -35.95 -14.69
N GLY A 25 8.86 -36.43 -13.56
CA GLY A 25 9.59 -35.60 -12.58
C GLY A 25 8.71 -34.64 -11.77
N TRP A 26 7.39 -34.86 -11.70
CA TRP A 26 6.45 -33.95 -11.04
C TRP A 26 6.71 -33.72 -9.54
N HIS A 27 7.35 -34.68 -8.85
CA HIS A 27 7.66 -34.62 -7.42
C HIS A 27 8.79 -33.63 -7.08
N ALA A 28 9.68 -33.33 -8.02
CA ALA A 28 10.77 -32.37 -7.83
C ALA A 28 10.43 -30.96 -8.35
N MET A 29 9.22 -30.76 -8.91
CA MET A 29 8.82 -29.52 -9.58
C MET A 29 8.14 -28.53 -8.63
N ARG A 30 8.58 -27.27 -8.65
CA ARG A 30 7.89 -26.16 -7.95
C ARG A 30 6.55 -25.83 -8.63
N LYS A 31 5.66 -25.11 -7.93
CA LYS A 31 4.30 -24.75 -8.39
C LYS A 31 4.27 -24.23 -9.83
N ASP A 32 5.16 -23.30 -10.19
CA ASP A 32 5.21 -22.71 -11.54
C ASP A 32 5.72 -23.69 -12.62
N GLN A 33 6.53 -24.68 -12.23
CA GLN A 33 7.02 -25.72 -13.12
C GLN A 33 5.92 -26.76 -13.39
N LEU A 34 5.14 -27.13 -12.37
CA LEU A 34 3.95 -27.98 -12.49
C LEU A 34 2.90 -27.37 -13.42
N ILE A 35 2.60 -26.07 -13.24
CA ILE A 35 1.63 -25.36 -14.10
C ILE A 35 2.11 -25.34 -15.56
N ARG A 36 3.38 -25.01 -15.81
CA ARG A 36 3.97 -25.02 -17.17
C ARG A 36 3.94 -26.40 -17.79
N ALA A 37 4.26 -27.45 -17.02
CA ALA A 37 4.25 -28.82 -17.51
C ALA A 37 2.83 -29.32 -17.85
N LEU A 38 1.83 -29.01 -17.02
CA LEU A 38 0.43 -29.32 -17.26
C LEU A 38 -0.12 -28.61 -18.51
N VAL A 39 0.20 -27.32 -18.69
CA VAL A 39 -0.22 -26.54 -19.87
C VAL A 39 0.42 -27.06 -21.15
N ARG A 40 1.71 -27.42 -21.10
CA ARG A 40 2.42 -28.02 -22.23
C ARG A 40 1.81 -29.37 -22.63
N LYS A 41 1.44 -30.21 -21.67
CA LYS A 41 0.82 -31.51 -21.93
C LYS A 41 -0.64 -31.39 -22.39
N ALA A 42 -1.35 -30.35 -21.98
CA ALA A 42 -2.68 -30.01 -22.50
C ALA A 42 -2.62 -29.52 -23.95
N ARG A 43 -1.59 -28.76 -24.33
CA ARG A 43 -1.36 -28.30 -25.72
C ARG A 43 -0.91 -29.44 -26.63
N SER A 44 -0.08 -30.37 -26.17
CA SER A 44 0.36 -31.52 -26.98
C SER A 44 -0.76 -32.53 -27.27
N ARG A 45 -1.90 -32.45 -26.56
CA ARG A 45 -3.09 -33.28 -26.80
C ARG A 45 -4.09 -32.64 -27.78
N GLN A 46 -3.88 -31.40 -28.22
CA GLN A 46 -4.71 -30.79 -29.25
C GLN A 46 -4.13 -31.14 -30.64
N PRO A 47 -4.92 -31.77 -31.55
CA PRO A 47 -4.48 -31.97 -32.92
C PRO A 47 -4.40 -30.61 -33.63
N VAL A 48 -3.22 -30.28 -34.17
CA VAL A 48 -3.00 -29.07 -34.95
C VAL A 48 -3.34 -29.35 -36.41
N ALA A 49 -4.29 -28.59 -36.96
CA ALA A 49 -4.58 -28.55 -38.39
C ALA A 49 -3.36 -28.00 -39.16
N ALA A 50 -2.96 -28.73 -40.21
CA ALA A 50 -1.77 -28.51 -41.01
C ALA A 50 -1.68 -27.10 -41.62
N ALA A 51 -0.59 -26.39 -41.33
CA ALA A 51 -0.17 -25.19 -42.05
C ALA A 51 0.80 -25.61 -43.17
N ALA A 52 0.34 -25.44 -44.41
CA ALA A 52 1.09 -25.63 -45.64
C ALA A 52 2.39 -24.79 -45.66
N ARG A 53 3.49 -25.41 -46.06
CA ARG A 53 4.70 -24.73 -46.52
C ARG A 53 4.78 -24.92 -48.04
N LEU A 54 4.66 -23.82 -48.77
CA LEU A 54 4.81 -23.75 -50.22
C LEU A 54 6.30 -23.58 -50.58
N SER A 55 6.76 -24.44 -51.48
CA SER A 55 7.96 -24.29 -52.28
C SER A 55 7.70 -23.35 -53.46
N GLY A 56 8.73 -22.67 -53.94
CA GLY A 56 8.78 -22.11 -55.30
C GLY A 56 10.19 -22.26 -55.87
N PRO A 57 10.50 -21.76 -57.08
CA PRO A 57 9.64 -21.62 -58.27
C PRO A 57 10.29 -22.29 -59.51
N VAL A 58 9.51 -22.56 -60.58
CA VAL A 58 10.07 -22.78 -61.93
C VAL A 58 9.25 -22.00 -62.96
N LEU A 59 9.98 -21.27 -63.80
CA LEU A 59 9.54 -20.41 -64.90
C LEU A 59 9.17 -21.22 -66.14
N SER A 60 8.08 -20.86 -66.82
CA SER A 60 7.97 -21.02 -68.29
C SER A 60 6.79 -20.21 -68.86
N VAL A 61 7.12 -19.53 -69.96
CA VAL A 61 6.42 -18.51 -70.77
C VAL A 61 5.45 -19.17 -71.79
N PRO A 62 4.47 -18.46 -72.39
CA PRO A 62 3.29 -19.05 -73.04
C PRO A 62 3.45 -19.24 -74.56
N SER A 63 2.57 -20.04 -75.18
CA SER A 63 2.38 -20.03 -76.64
C SER A 63 0.94 -20.30 -77.07
N LEU A 64 0.60 -19.69 -78.20
CA LEU A 64 -0.70 -19.35 -78.77
C LEU A 64 -1.48 -20.48 -79.47
N ALA A 65 -2.79 -20.19 -79.59
CA ALA A 65 -3.71 -20.44 -80.71
C ALA A 65 -4.32 -21.83 -80.91
N THR A 66 -5.67 -21.89 -80.88
CA THR A 66 -6.50 -21.96 -82.10
C THR A 66 -8.00 -21.94 -81.77
N VAL A 67 -8.74 -21.23 -82.62
CA VAL A 67 -10.18 -20.98 -82.66
C VAL A 67 -11.01 -22.23 -82.97
N ARG A 68 -12.17 -22.42 -82.31
CA ARG A 68 -13.44 -22.84 -82.94
C ARG A 68 -14.64 -22.79 -81.96
N VAL A 69 -15.74 -22.23 -82.45
CA VAL A 69 -17.12 -22.18 -81.93
C VAL A 69 -17.92 -23.15 -82.84
N PRO A 70 -18.97 -23.92 -82.42
CA PRO A 70 -20.23 -23.29 -81.96
C PRO A 70 -21.23 -24.05 -81.05
N LEU A 71 -22.22 -23.25 -80.61
CA LEU A 71 -23.62 -23.54 -80.26
C LEU A 71 -23.93 -24.51 -79.10
N GLN A 72 -24.42 -23.96 -77.98
CA GLN A 72 -25.82 -24.11 -77.50
C GLN A 72 -26.06 -23.33 -76.20
N SER A 73 -27.24 -22.74 -76.09
CA SER A 73 -27.87 -22.22 -74.86
C SER A 73 -29.36 -22.64 -74.94
N PRO A 74 -30.18 -22.56 -73.88
CA PRO A 74 -29.94 -22.04 -72.53
C PRO A 74 -30.49 -22.94 -71.40
N MET A 75 -30.06 -22.76 -70.15
CA MET A 75 -30.97 -22.96 -69.01
C MET A 75 -30.54 -22.11 -67.81
N ALA A 76 -31.54 -21.41 -67.27
CA ALA A 76 -31.44 -20.37 -66.28
C ALA A 76 -30.89 -20.87 -64.92
N ARG A 77 -30.04 -20.06 -64.28
CA ARG A 77 -29.84 -20.11 -62.83
C ARG A 77 -29.69 -18.71 -62.25
N ALA A 78 -30.51 -18.45 -61.25
CA ALA A 78 -30.75 -17.18 -60.56
C ALA A 78 -29.49 -16.48 -60.00
N PRO A 79 -29.53 -15.14 -59.80
CA PRO A 79 -28.44 -14.39 -59.20
C PRO A 79 -28.26 -14.79 -57.73
N GLN A 80 -27.07 -15.28 -57.38
CA GLN A 80 -26.68 -15.46 -55.98
C GLN A 80 -26.21 -14.12 -55.40
N PRO A 81 -26.65 -13.73 -54.19
CA PRO A 81 -26.15 -12.54 -53.51
C PRO A 81 -24.67 -12.72 -53.12
N PRO A 82 -23.89 -11.63 -52.99
CA PRO A 82 -22.49 -11.72 -52.62
C PRO A 82 -22.37 -12.30 -51.20
N ARG A 83 -21.88 -13.53 -51.10
CA ARG A 83 -21.48 -14.14 -49.83
C ARG A 83 -20.24 -13.41 -49.31
N SER A 84 -20.43 -12.34 -48.56
CA SER A 84 -19.40 -11.79 -47.69
C SER A 84 -19.08 -12.84 -46.61
N LYS A 85 -17.82 -13.29 -46.56
CA LYS A 85 -17.33 -14.20 -45.52
C LYS A 85 -17.37 -13.44 -44.17
N PRO A 86 -18.14 -13.88 -43.16
CA PRO A 86 -18.27 -13.15 -41.89
C PRO A 86 -17.05 -13.28 -40.95
N THR A 87 -15.97 -13.92 -41.41
CA THR A 87 -14.84 -14.27 -40.55
C THR A 87 -13.85 -13.14 -40.31
N ASN A 88 -13.80 -12.12 -41.18
CA ASN A 88 -12.95 -10.94 -40.98
C ASN A 88 -13.62 -9.90 -40.06
N ALA A 89 -14.92 -9.65 -40.24
CA ALA A 89 -15.66 -8.68 -39.43
C ALA A 89 -15.63 -9.02 -37.91
N MET A 90 -15.66 -10.31 -37.56
CA MET A 90 -15.60 -10.77 -36.17
C MET A 90 -14.19 -10.63 -35.55
N ARG A 91 -13.14 -10.75 -36.36
CA ARG A 91 -11.76 -10.48 -35.94
C ARG A 91 -11.52 -8.98 -35.81
N ASP A 92 -12.03 -8.18 -36.74
CA ASP A 92 -11.95 -6.73 -36.70
C ASP A 92 -12.72 -6.14 -35.51
N ALA A 93 -13.89 -6.71 -35.18
CA ALA A 93 -14.64 -6.37 -33.97
C ALA A 93 -13.88 -6.72 -32.68
N ALA A 94 -13.29 -7.92 -32.60
CA ALA A 94 -12.49 -8.32 -31.44
C ALA A 94 -11.18 -7.51 -31.29
N VAL A 95 -10.59 -7.06 -32.41
CA VAL A 95 -9.44 -6.16 -32.41
C VAL A 95 -9.86 -4.75 -31.98
N ALA A 96 -10.99 -4.24 -32.47
CA ALA A 96 -11.54 -2.94 -32.07
C ALA A 96 -11.88 -2.91 -30.57
N GLU A 97 -12.49 -3.98 -30.04
CA GLU A 97 -12.78 -4.12 -28.60
C GLU A 97 -11.49 -4.11 -27.76
N ARG A 98 -10.44 -4.82 -28.20
CA ARG A 98 -9.13 -4.78 -27.53
C ARG A 98 -8.47 -3.40 -27.58
N ILE A 99 -8.59 -2.68 -28.68
CA ILE A 99 -8.08 -1.31 -28.82
C ILE A 99 -8.87 -0.36 -27.91
N GLN A 100 -10.19 -0.55 -27.79
CA GLN A 100 -11.06 0.20 -26.89
C GLN A 100 -10.66 -0.03 -25.43
N ASP A 101 -10.50 -1.28 -25.01
CA ASP A 101 -10.08 -1.63 -23.64
C ASP A 101 -8.67 -1.08 -23.34
N ALA A 102 -7.75 -1.11 -24.30
CA ALA A 102 -6.43 -0.48 -24.16
C ALA A 102 -6.53 1.04 -23.99
N ARG A 103 -7.38 1.72 -24.77
CA ARG A 103 -7.64 3.17 -24.64
C ARG A 103 -8.30 3.51 -23.30
N ASP A 104 -9.22 2.67 -22.82
CA ASP A 104 -9.91 2.86 -21.54
C ASP A 104 -8.96 2.66 -20.35
N ARG A 105 -8.03 1.71 -20.44
CA ARG A 105 -6.97 1.54 -19.44
C ARG A 105 -6.05 2.76 -19.41
N LEU A 106 -5.66 3.28 -20.58
CA LEU A 106 -4.85 4.49 -20.68
C LEU A 106 -5.59 5.73 -20.15
N SER A 107 -6.89 5.86 -20.41
CA SER A 107 -7.68 6.99 -19.90
C SER A 107 -7.81 6.94 -18.37
N ARG A 108 -8.03 5.76 -17.79
CA ARG A 108 -8.03 5.55 -16.32
C ARG A 108 -6.67 5.84 -15.70
N ALA A 109 -5.59 5.35 -16.30
CA ALA A 109 -4.23 5.61 -15.82
C ALA A 109 -3.81 7.09 -15.95
N LYS A 110 -4.50 7.89 -16.77
CA LYS A 110 -4.25 9.34 -16.88
C LYS A 110 -5.15 10.17 -15.98
N ASN A 111 -6.26 9.62 -15.51
CA ASN A 111 -7.22 10.37 -14.71
C ASN A 111 -6.68 10.59 -13.29
N MET A 112 -6.25 11.81 -12.99
CA MET A 112 -5.83 12.24 -11.65
C MET A 112 -6.95 12.87 -10.84
N ALA A 113 -8.19 12.87 -11.33
CA ALA A 113 -9.28 13.57 -10.66
C ALA A 113 -9.65 12.83 -9.38
N THR A 114 -9.65 13.56 -8.27
CA THR A 114 -10.17 13.06 -7.00
C THR A 114 -11.68 13.24 -6.98
N ARG A 115 -12.43 12.17 -6.69
CA ARG A 115 -13.86 12.28 -6.37
C ARG A 115 -13.99 13.13 -5.11
N SER A 116 -14.84 14.15 -5.16
CA SER A 116 -15.17 14.96 -3.99
C SER A 116 -15.77 14.05 -2.92
N GLU A 117 -15.22 14.07 -1.69
CA GLU A 117 -15.82 13.34 -0.58
C GLU A 117 -17.18 13.98 -0.23
N HIS A 118 -18.19 13.12 -0.06
CA HIS A 118 -19.57 13.51 0.21
C HIS A 118 -19.63 14.28 1.55
N GLY A 119 -20.15 15.51 1.52
CA GLY A 119 -20.43 16.30 2.74
C GLY A 119 -19.62 17.59 2.91
N ARG A 120 -18.62 17.88 2.08
CA ARG A 120 -18.01 19.21 2.05
C ARG A 120 -18.86 20.15 1.18
N SER A 121 -19.34 21.25 1.76
CA SER A 121 -20.10 22.26 1.03
C SER A 121 -19.32 22.70 -0.22
N SER A 122 -20.05 23.01 -1.29
CA SER A 122 -19.55 23.43 -2.61
C SER A 122 -18.85 24.80 -2.57
N ARG A 123 -17.89 24.99 -1.67
CA ARG A 123 -16.83 25.98 -1.85
C ARG A 123 -16.03 25.50 -3.04
N MET A 124 -16.08 26.27 -4.12
CA MET A 124 -15.41 26.01 -5.41
C MET A 124 -14.24 25.03 -5.24
N ALA A 125 -14.40 23.78 -5.69
CA ALA A 125 -13.34 22.80 -5.63
C ALA A 125 -12.11 23.40 -6.32
N ARG A 126 -11.04 23.64 -5.55
CA ARG A 126 -9.77 24.18 -6.03
C ARG A 126 -8.75 23.06 -5.99
N ASP A 127 -7.86 23.05 -6.97
CA ASP A 127 -6.76 22.11 -6.96
C ASP A 127 -5.83 22.45 -5.80
N ARG A 128 -5.52 21.44 -4.99
CA ARG A 128 -4.66 21.58 -3.81
C ARG A 128 -3.64 20.48 -3.79
N MET A 129 -2.43 20.84 -3.41
CA MET A 129 -1.35 19.90 -3.19
C MET A 129 -0.65 20.29 -1.90
N VAL A 130 -0.39 19.30 -1.04
CA VAL A 130 0.29 19.48 0.23
C VAL A 130 1.37 18.41 0.36
N ILE A 131 2.54 18.82 0.83
CA ILE A 131 3.62 17.92 1.18
C ILE A 131 3.88 18.00 2.69
N MET A 132 4.12 16.84 3.30
CA MET A 132 4.41 16.69 4.73
C MET A 132 5.67 15.86 4.91
N VAL A 133 6.56 16.28 5.82
CA VAL A 133 7.72 15.48 6.22
C VAL A 133 7.25 14.36 7.12
N ARG A 134 7.47 13.09 6.72
CA ARG A 134 7.17 11.91 7.55
C ARG A 134 8.43 11.33 8.21
N GLY A 135 9.60 11.87 7.89
CA GLY A 135 10.89 11.51 8.47
C GLY A 135 12.05 12.18 7.74
N PRO A 136 13.31 11.88 8.12
CA PRO A 136 14.50 12.50 7.52
C PRO A 136 14.66 12.14 6.03
N HIS A 137 14.04 11.06 5.58
CA HIS A 137 14.21 10.53 4.21
C HIS A 137 12.90 10.40 3.44
N TRP A 138 11.75 10.74 4.03
CA TRP A 138 10.44 10.50 3.44
C TRP A 138 9.56 11.73 3.48
N LEU A 139 9.06 12.11 2.30
CA LEU A 139 7.96 13.03 2.16
C LEU A 139 6.69 12.29 1.78
N HIS A 140 5.57 12.73 2.35
CA HIS A 140 4.25 12.34 1.94
C HIS A 140 3.61 13.49 1.18
N ALA A 141 3.39 13.28 -0.12
CA ALA A 141 2.66 14.19 -0.98
C ALA A 141 1.19 13.75 -1.07
N PHE A 142 0.28 14.70 -0.87
CA PHE A 142 -1.16 14.51 -1.01
C PHE A 142 -1.70 15.59 -1.94
N TRP A 143 -2.61 15.22 -2.84
CA TRP A 143 -3.23 16.17 -3.75
C TRP A 143 -4.71 15.87 -3.98
N GLU A 144 -5.44 16.94 -4.25
CA GLU A 144 -6.82 16.95 -4.70
C GLU A 144 -6.85 17.76 -6.00
N VAL A 145 -7.18 17.11 -7.12
CA VAL A 145 -7.25 17.74 -8.44
C VAL A 145 -8.65 17.59 -8.99
N THR A 146 -9.19 18.69 -9.50
CA THR A 146 -10.55 18.72 -10.04
C THR A 146 -10.63 18.20 -11.48
N PRO A 147 -11.75 17.59 -11.90
CA PRO A 147 -11.95 17.18 -13.29
C PRO A 147 -11.82 18.35 -14.29
N ARG A 148 -12.21 19.56 -13.86
CA ARG A 148 -12.10 20.77 -14.68
C ARG A 148 -10.64 21.09 -15.02
N SER A 149 -9.72 20.91 -14.08
CA SER A 149 -8.30 21.17 -14.32
C SER A 149 -7.65 20.13 -15.22
N ILE A 150 -8.13 18.89 -15.19
CA ILE A 150 -7.72 17.87 -16.17
C ILE A 150 -8.24 18.22 -17.56
N ALA A 151 -9.49 18.66 -17.69
CA ALA A 151 -10.03 19.11 -18.97
C ALA A 151 -9.23 20.30 -19.54
N ARG A 152 -8.80 21.25 -18.68
CA ARG A 152 -7.91 22.34 -19.08
C ARG A 152 -6.54 21.83 -19.55
N ALA A 153 -5.95 20.87 -18.84
CA ALA A 153 -4.67 20.27 -19.22
C ALA A 153 -4.77 19.52 -20.56
N GLN A 154 -5.86 18.78 -20.77
CA GLN A 154 -6.16 18.10 -22.03
C GLN A 154 -6.31 19.08 -23.18
N ALA A 155 -7.05 20.18 -22.98
CA ALA A 155 -7.20 21.24 -23.99
C ALA A 155 -5.87 21.94 -24.30
N ALA A 156 -5.03 22.19 -23.28
CA ALA A 156 -3.74 22.86 -23.43
C ALA A 156 -2.69 21.98 -24.13
N LEU A 157 -2.71 20.67 -23.90
CA LEU A 157 -1.81 19.70 -24.52
C LEU A 157 -2.31 19.25 -25.91
N GLY A 158 -3.61 19.37 -26.20
CA GLY A 158 -4.20 19.06 -27.50
C GLY A 158 -3.83 17.66 -27.98
N GLN A 159 -3.16 17.57 -29.13
CA GLN A 159 -2.72 16.30 -29.73
C GLN A 159 -1.67 15.57 -28.87
N GLU A 160 -0.91 16.29 -28.05
CA GLU A 160 0.15 15.71 -27.20
C GLU A 160 -0.42 14.99 -25.97
N TRP A 161 -1.70 15.22 -25.64
CA TRP A 161 -2.41 14.56 -24.54
C TRP A 161 -2.38 13.03 -24.67
N HIS A 162 -2.40 12.51 -25.89
CA HIS A 162 -2.40 11.07 -26.16
C HIS A 162 -1.13 10.37 -25.63
N GLY A 163 0.01 11.06 -25.59
CA GLY A 163 1.24 10.54 -25.01
C GLY A 163 1.60 11.12 -23.65
N ALA A 164 0.80 12.04 -23.12
CA ALA A 164 1.08 12.68 -21.85
C ALA A 164 0.97 11.70 -20.67
N ARG A 165 1.96 11.74 -19.77
CA ARG A 165 2.04 10.91 -18.56
C ARG A 165 1.92 11.80 -17.32
N PRO A 166 1.17 11.37 -16.30
CA PRO A 166 1.09 12.14 -15.07
C PRO A 166 2.40 12.01 -14.28
N VAL A 167 2.97 13.13 -13.86
CA VAL A 167 4.26 13.17 -13.16
C VAL A 167 4.25 14.13 -11.98
N LEU A 168 5.05 13.81 -10.98
CA LEU A 168 5.44 14.68 -9.88
C LEU A 168 6.84 15.23 -10.14
N ARG A 169 7.02 16.54 -10.11
CA ARG A 169 8.33 17.20 -10.17
C ARG A 169 8.73 17.64 -8.77
N LEU A 170 9.87 17.15 -8.29
CA LEU A 170 10.51 17.62 -7.08
C LEU A 170 11.43 18.78 -7.46
N LEU A 171 11.15 19.95 -6.91
CA LEU A 171 11.95 21.16 -7.05
C LEU A 171 12.71 21.43 -5.75
N GLU A 172 13.98 21.73 -5.87
CA GLU A 172 14.82 22.30 -4.81
C GLU A 172 14.66 23.81 -4.85
N VAL A 173 14.37 24.40 -3.69
CA VAL A 173 14.18 25.84 -3.51
C VAL A 173 15.40 26.37 -2.77
N GLU A 174 16.26 27.07 -3.48
CA GLU A 174 17.43 27.72 -2.91
C GLU A 174 17.08 29.18 -2.57
N ASN A 175 17.21 29.55 -1.30
CA ASN A 175 16.99 30.92 -0.83
C ASN A 175 18.36 31.60 -0.69
N GLY A 176 18.78 32.33 -1.72
CA GLY A 176 19.93 33.24 -1.61
C GLY A 176 19.60 34.43 -0.70
N ILE A 177 20.57 34.90 0.07
CA ILE A 177 20.41 35.97 1.08
C ILE A 177 19.90 37.29 0.45
N GLN A 178 20.07 37.50 -0.86
CA GLN A 178 19.58 38.69 -1.60
C GLN A 178 19.02 38.40 -3.00
N ALA A 179 18.64 37.16 -3.33
CA ALA A 179 18.12 36.79 -4.65
C ALA A 179 16.70 36.20 -4.57
N SER A 180 15.93 36.34 -5.66
CA SER A 180 14.67 35.60 -5.80
C SER A 180 14.91 34.10 -5.64
N PRO A 181 14.01 33.35 -4.97
CA PRO A 181 14.19 31.92 -4.78
C PRO A 181 14.36 31.22 -6.12
N SER A 182 15.53 30.61 -6.35
CA SER A 182 15.76 29.80 -7.53
C SER A 182 15.19 28.41 -7.31
N GLU A 183 14.26 28.00 -8.17
CA GLU A 183 13.65 26.67 -8.16
C GLU A 183 14.35 25.80 -9.21
N ARG A 184 15.01 24.72 -8.78
CA ARG A 184 15.66 23.74 -9.68
C ARG A 184 14.93 22.41 -9.62
N VAL A 185 14.56 21.86 -10.78
CA VAL A 185 13.99 20.50 -10.84
C VAL A 185 15.07 19.48 -10.53
N VAL A 186 14.92 18.77 -9.41
CA VAL A 186 15.84 17.71 -8.96
C VAL A 186 15.45 16.36 -9.54
N ARG A 187 14.15 16.06 -9.54
CA ARG A 187 13.65 14.74 -9.94
C ARG A 187 12.25 14.83 -10.54
N THR A 188 11.98 14.00 -11.54
CA THR A 188 10.64 13.78 -12.09
C THR A 188 10.24 12.33 -11.82
N ILE A 189 9.08 12.12 -11.19
CA ILE A 189 8.56 10.83 -10.77
C ILE A 189 7.27 10.58 -11.54
N GLU A 190 7.19 9.49 -12.30
CA GLU A 190 5.96 9.10 -12.96
C GLU A 190 4.97 8.52 -11.95
N VAL A 191 3.76 9.08 -11.94
CA VAL A 191 2.66 8.57 -11.13
C VAL A 191 1.60 7.95 -12.04
N HIS A 192 0.63 7.29 -11.43
CA HIS A 192 -0.48 6.67 -12.15
C HIS A 192 -1.79 7.33 -11.71
N GLY A 193 -2.78 7.35 -12.59
CA GLY A 193 -4.11 7.86 -12.31
C GLY A 193 -4.83 7.04 -11.23
N GLY A 194 -5.78 7.68 -10.54
CA GLY A 194 -6.57 7.08 -9.48
C GLY A 194 -5.95 7.10 -8.08
N VAL A 195 -4.72 7.62 -7.92
CA VAL A 195 -4.11 7.85 -6.60
C VAL A 195 -4.19 9.33 -6.21
N LYS A 196 -4.34 9.58 -4.91
CA LYS A 196 -4.41 10.93 -4.30
C LYS A 196 -3.19 11.27 -3.44
N ASN A 197 -2.27 10.31 -3.29
CA ASN A 197 -1.07 10.46 -2.49
C ASN A 197 0.12 9.70 -3.07
N TRP A 198 1.32 10.09 -2.66
CA TRP A 198 2.57 9.44 -3.02
C TRP A 198 3.63 9.66 -1.94
N PHE A 199 4.55 8.70 -1.79
CA PHE A 199 5.71 8.82 -0.93
C PHE A 199 6.96 9.08 -1.77
N ILE A 200 7.73 10.09 -1.40
CA ILE A 200 8.94 10.51 -2.11
C ILE A 200 10.14 10.31 -1.18
N ASP A 201 11.13 9.56 -1.64
CA ASP A 201 12.41 9.39 -0.96
C ASP A 201 13.30 10.63 -1.16
N ILE A 202 13.85 11.15 -0.06
CA ILE A 202 14.84 12.22 -0.05
C ILE A 202 16.15 11.69 0.52
N ARG A 203 17.19 11.71 -0.31
CA ARG A 203 18.54 11.25 0.05
C ARG A 203 19.38 12.33 0.71
N THR A 204 19.19 13.58 0.26
CA THR A 204 19.94 14.73 0.74
C THR A 204 18.97 15.72 1.35
N PRO A 205 19.22 16.25 2.55
CA PRO A 205 18.34 17.25 3.14
C PRO A 205 18.37 18.51 2.29
N LEU A 206 17.21 18.85 1.74
CA LEU A 206 17.01 20.01 0.89
C LEU A 206 15.65 20.64 1.17
N ARG A 207 15.57 21.96 0.93
CA ARG A 207 14.29 22.66 0.92
C ARG A 207 13.62 22.34 -0.40
N CYS A 208 12.51 21.63 -0.33
CA CYS A 208 11.82 21.13 -1.50
C CYS A 208 10.42 21.71 -1.64
N ARG A 209 9.95 21.70 -2.89
CA ARG A 209 8.58 21.92 -3.30
C ARG A 209 8.25 20.86 -4.35
N VAL A 210 6.99 20.42 -4.39
CA VAL A 210 6.56 19.43 -5.39
C VAL A 210 5.47 20.04 -6.26
N GLU A 211 5.55 19.75 -7.54
CA GLU A 211 4.56 20.10 -8.55
C GLU A 211 3.94 18.84 -9.13
N ILE A 212 2.62 18.85 -9.31
CA ILE A 212 1.90 17.78 -10.00
C ILE A 212 1.41 18.28 -11.35
N GLY A 213 1.58 17.45 -12.38
CA GLY A 213 1.19 17.83 -13.73
C GLY A 213 1.28 16.69 -14.74
N TYR A 214 1.12 17.05 -16.01
CA TYR A 214 1.25 16.14 -17.13
C TYR A 214 2.51 16.48 -17.93
N LEU A 215 3.32 15.46 -18.24
CA LEU A 215 4.50 15.57 -19.09
C LEU A 215 4.17 14.97 -20.46
N ALA A 216 4.25 15.79 -21.51
CA ALA A 216 4.15 15.34 -22.90
C ALA A 216 5.43 14.62 -23.35
N LEU A 217 5.33 13.80 -24.40
CA LEU A 217 6.49 13.17 -25.06
C LEU A 217 7.53 14.19 -25.56
N THR A 218 7.08 15.39 -25.90
CA THR A 218 7.92 16.50 -26.36
C THR A 218 8.70 17.18 -25.23
N GLY A 219 8.51 16.74 -23.97
CA GLY A 219 9.13 17.34 -22.78
C GLY A 219 8.36 18.54 -22.21
N ARG A 220 7.27 18.97 -22.87
CA ARG A 220 6.40 20.03 -22.37
C ARG A 220 5.66 19.56 -21.11
N PHE A 221 5.78 20.35 -20.05
CA PHE A 221 5.10 20.07 -18.78
C PHE A 221 3.95 21.04 -18.54
N HIS A 222 2.79 20.48 -18.22
CA HIS A 222 1.62 21.25 -17.84
C HIS A 222 1.33 21.07 -16.35
N LEU A 223 1.54 22.14 -15.58
CA LEU A 223 1.31 22.20 -14.14
C LEU A 223 -0.19 22.21 -13.82
N LEU A 224 -0.60 21.41 -12.84
CA LEU A 224 -1.96 21.42 -12.29
C LEU A 224 -2.02 22.10 -10.93
N ALA A 225 -1.13 21.70 -10.02
CA ALA A 225 -1.07 22.24 -8.67
C ALA A 225 0.38 22.21 -8.14
N ARG A 226 0.66 23.13 -7.24
CA ARG A 226 1.97 23.31 -6.60
C ARG A 226 1.81 23.19 -5.09
N SER A 227 2.75 22.54 -4.44
CA SER A 227 2.72 22.34 -2.98
C SER A 227 3.27 23.53 -2.19
N ASN A 228 3.06 23.49 -0.87
CA ASN A 228 3.85 24.26 0.09
C ASN A 228 5.36 23.92 -0.05
N SER A 229 6.22 24.87 0.34
CA SER A 229 7.66 24.60 0.48
C SER A 229 7.92 24.04 1.86
N VAL A 230 8.72 22.97 1.91
CA VAL A 230 9.06 22.26 3.13
C VAL A 230 10.55 22.03 3.16
N ALA A 231 11.17 22.26 4.31
CA ALA A 231 12.57 21.91 4.55
C ALA A 231 12.62 20.51 5.17
N THR A 232 13.36 19.61 4.55
CA THR A 232 13.72 18.36 5.22
C THR A 232 14.81 18.64 6.25
N PRO A 233 14.71 18.06 7.47
CA PRO A 233 15.71 18.29 8.50
C PRO A 233 17.07 17.75 8.04
N THR A 234 18.13 18.54 8.27
CA THR A 234 19.48 18.17 7.87
C THR A 234 19.92 16.91 8.60
N THR A 235 20.40 15.90 7.87
CA THR A 235 21.06 14.70 8.40
C THR A 235 22.40 15.00 9.11
N SER A 236 22.64 16.26 9.50
CA SER A 236 23.74 16.64 10.41
C SER A 236 23.29 16.43 11.86
N GLN A 237 22.78 15.24 12.14
CA GLN A 237 22.74 14.63 13.45
C GLN A 237 22.86 13.13 13.22
N VAL A 238 24.11 12.70 13.04
CA VAL A 238 24.55 11.32 13.28
C VAL A 238 24.30 10.92 14.75
N ASP A 239 23.78 11.83 15.59
CA ASP A 239 23.41 11.64 16.99
C ASP A 239 21.88 11.52 17.24
N ALA A 240 21.03 11.79 16.23
CA ALA A 240 19.57 11.71 16.40
C ALA A 240 18.97 10.40 15.91
N LEU A 241 19.65 9.65 15.05
CA LEU A 241 19.21 8.29 14.72
C LEU A 241 19.41 7.35 15.91
N ASP A 242 20.49 7.50 16.67
CA ASP A 242 20.70 6.75 17.92
C ASP A 242 19.68 7.17 19.00
N SER A 243 19.29 8.45 19.01
CA SER A 243 18.25 8.98 19.91
C SER A 243 16.81 8.62 19.53
N HIS A 244 16.52 8.23 18.27
CA HIS A 244 15.17 7.82 17.83
C HIS A 244 14.97 6.31 17.77
N TRP A 245 16.04 5.51 17.82
CA TRP A 245 15.89 4.09 18.15
C TRP A 245 15.39 3.91 19.58
N GLY A 246 15.73 4.80 20.51
CA GLY A 246 15.14 4.81 21.86
C GLY A 246 13.60 4.88 21.88
N ASP A 247 13.01 5.69 20.99
CA ASP A 247 11.54 5.85 20.88
C ASP A 247 10.88 4.76 20.01
N MET A 248 11.58 4.19 19.01
CA MET A 248 11.06 3.06 18.22
C MET A 248 11.30 1.68 18.84
N VAL A 249 12.20 1.55 19.81
CA VAL A 249 12.40 0.30 20.59
C VAL A 249 11.12 -0.07 21.35
N GLY A 250 10.34 0.93 21.79
CA GLY A 250 9.03 0.69 22.41
C GLY A 250 7.99 0.12 21.44
N ASP A 251 8.09 0.45 20.15
CA ASP A 251 7.14 0.01 19.12
C ASP A 251 7.55 -1.30 18.44
N CYS A 252 8.83 -1.70 18.46
CA CYS A 252 9.25 -2.99 17.90
C CYS A 252 8.64 -4.18 18.66
N GLU A 253 8.62 -4.16 19.99
CA GLU A 253 7.92 -5.17 20.80
C GLU A 253 6.42 -5.16 20.51
N LYS A 254 5.83 -3.97 20.31
CA LYS A 254 4.42 -3.81 19.98
C LYS A 254 4.07 -4.31 18.58
N ILE A 255 4.93 -4.07 17.58
CA ILE A 255 4.80 -4.57 16.21
C ILE A 255 4.95 -6.10 16.19
N TYR A 256 5.88 -6.64 16.97
CA TYR A 256 6.05 -8.09 17.17
C TYR A 256 4.83 -8.70 17.89
N ALA A 257 4.30 -8.04 18.93
CA ALA A 257 3.08 -8.44 19.62
C ALA A 257 1.84 -8.42 18.72
N MET A 258 1.66 -7.36 17.92
CA MET A 258 0.57 -7.24 16.95
C MET A 258 0.66 -8.29 15.82
N SER A 259 1.85 -8.81 15.54
CA SER A 259 2.08 -9.89 14.56
C SER A 259 1.89 -11.30 15.15
N GLY A 260 1.53 -11.41 16.45
CA GLY A 260 1.34 -12.68 17.14
C GLY A 260 2.62 -13.30 17.72
N GLY A 261 3.74 -12.56 17.75
CA GLY A 261 5.05 -13.07 18.15
C GLY A 261 5.20 -13.42 19.64
N PHE A 262 4.27 -13.00 20.51
CA PHE A 262 4.22 -13.43 21.91
C PHE A 262 3.16 -14.52 22.17
N SER A 263 2.45 -14.97 21.14
CA SER A 263 1.41 -16.00 21.25
C SER A 263 2.03 -17.38 21.02
N SER A 264 1.84 -18.31 21.97
CA SER A 264 2.42 -19.67 21.92
C SER A 264 2.10 -20.47 20.65
N GLU A 265 1.09 -20.06 19.88
CA GLU A 265 0.60 -20.76 18.69
C GLU A 265 1.12 -20.17 17.35
N ASN A 266 1.68 -18.95 17.35
CA ASN A 266 1.95 -18.22 16.11
C ASN A 266 3.27 -17.41 16.12
N ASN A 267 4.32 -17.99 16.70
CA ASN A 267 5.66 -17.40 16.71
C ASN A 267 6.31 -17.50 15.31
N SER A 268 6.41 -16.37 14.60
CA SER A 268 7.18 -16.29 13.36
C SER A 268 8.67 -16.05 13.67
N THR A 269 9.42 -17.14 13.76
CA THR A 269 10.86 -17.14 14.05
C THR A 269 11.66 -16.30 13.04
N GLU A 270 11.24 -16.24 11.78
CA GLU A 270 11.91 -15.45 10.73
C GLU A 270 11.87 -13.93 10.98
N LEU A 271 10.77 -13.41 11.52
CA LEU A 271 10.66 -11.99 11.87
C LEU A 271 11.47 -11.67 13.12
N GLN A 272 11.51 -12.62 14.08
CA GLN A 272 12.31 -12.48 15.28
C GLN A 272 13.81 -12.41 14.95
N GLU A 273 14.33 -13.30 14.12
CA GLU A 273 15.75 -13.33 13.72
C GLU A 273 16.16 -12.04 13.00
N LEU A 274 15.32 -11.52 12.10
CA LEU A 274 15.58 -10.25 11.41
C LEU A 274 15.61 -9.05 12.37
N PHE A 275 14.77 -9.04 13.40
CA PHE A 275 14.80 -8.01 14.42
C PHE A 275 16.01 -8.15 15.35
N GLU A 276 16.38 -9.37 15.75
CA GLU A 276 17.54 -9.65 16.61
C GLU A 276 18.87 -9.31 15.91
N GLU A 277 19.01 -9.62 14.62
CA GLU A 277 20.21 -9.30 13.83
C GLU A 277 20.38 -7.78 13.64
N ARG A 278 19.28 -7.05 13.50
CA ARG A 278 19.29 -5.59 13.28
C ARG A 278 19.39 -4.77 14.55
N LEU A 279 18.80 -5.24 15.65
CA LEU A 279 18.79 -4.54 16.95
C LEU A 279 19.93 -5.01 17.88
N GLN A 280 20.68 -6.05 17.49
CA GLN A 280 21.71 -6.71 18.33
C GLN A 280 21.22 -7.05 19.76
N ARG A 281 19.92 -7.29 19.91
CA ARG A 281 19.29 -7.59 21.20
C ARG A 281 18.29 -8.72 21.02
N PRO A 282 18.26 -9.73 21.92
CA PRO A 282 17.25 -10.78 21.89
C PRO A 282 15.86 -10.17 22.06
N MET A 283 14.93 -10.52 21.15
CA MET A 283 13.55 -10.06 21.17
C MET A 283 12.69 -11.16 21.77
N GLY A 284 12.03 -10.87 22.89
CA GLY A 284 11.16 -11.82 23.58
C GLY A 284 11.79 -12.51 24.81
N PRO A 285 10.98 -13.27 25.58
CA PRO A 285 11.48 -13.97 26.76
C PRO A 285 12.62 -14.91 26.36
N PRO A 286 13.73 -14.95 27.11
CA PRO A 286 14.93 -15.67 26.72
C PRO A 286 14.59 -17.13 26.45
N VAL A 287 14.71 -17.55 25.20
CA VAL A 287 14.70 -18.97 24.86
C VAL A 287 15.94 -19.55 25.52
N SER A 288 15.74 -20.45 26.49
CA SER A 288 16.81 -21.15 27.18
C SER A 288 17.68 -21.86 26.16
N LYS A 289 18.78 -21.21 25.74
CA LYS A 289 19.87 -21.89 25.06
C LYS A 289 20.50 -22.79 26.10
N ALA A 290 20.19 -24.09 26.03
CA ALA A 290 20.99 -25.10 26.69
C ALA A 290 22.39 -25.07 26.06
N SER A 291 23.23 -24.16 26.53
CA SER A 291 24.65 -24.15 26.21
C SER A 291 25.29 -25.16 27.14
N ALA A 292 25.67 -26.29 26.55
CA ALA A 292 26.50 -27.29 27.19
C ALA A 292 27.87 -26.66 27.52
N LEU A 293 28.11 -26.31 28.77
CA LEU A 293 29.38 -26.52 29.45
C LEU A 293 29.20 -26.36 30.97
N ASP A 294 29.68 -27.35 31.70
CA ASP A 294 29.59 -27.53 33.14
C ASP A 294 30.11 -26.34 33.97
N THR A 295 29.31 -25.85 34.92
CA THR A 295 29.79 -25.41 36.25
C THR A 295 28.65 -25.43 37.27
N PRO A 296 28.72 -26.16 38.40
CA PRO A 296 27.64 -26.23 39.37
C PRO A 296 27.73 -25.04 40.34
N THR A 297 27.30 -23.86 39.89
CA THR A 297 27.11 -22.71 40.78
C THR A 297 25.65 -22.63 41.21
N SER A 298 25.38 -23.12 42.42
CA SER A 298 24.29 -22.77 43.33
C SER A 298 22.99 -22.30 42.65
N LEU A 299 22.05 -23.23 42.45
CA LEU A 299 20.66 -22.96 42.10
C LEU A 299 19.98 -22.18 43.25
N ARG A 300 20.24 -20.87 43.34
CA ARG A 300 19.24 -19.95 43.90
C ARG A 300 18.11 -19.94 42.88
N ALA A 301 17.02 -20.63 43.19
CA ALA A 301 15.76 -20.45 42.50
C ALA A 301 15.47 -18.95 42.44
N LYS A 302 15.67 -18.33 41.27
CA LYS A 302 15.33 -16.93 41.05
C LYS A 302 13.81 -16.87 41.08
N THR A 303 13.25 -16.44 42.21
CA THR A 303 11.84 -16.09 42.31
C THR A 303 11.59 -14.89 41.40
N LEU A 304 10.77 -15.08 40.36
CA LEU A 304 10.33 -13.98 39.50
C LEU A 304 9.35 -13.12 40.29
N HIS A 305 9.76 -11.91 40.68
CA HIS A 305 8.91 -10.95 41.35
C HIS A 305 8.28 -10.01 40.32
N LEU A 306 6.96 -10.07 40.16
CA LEU A 306 6.18 -9.18 39.31
C LEU A 306 5.23 -8.36 40.19
N ASP A 307 5.54 -7.08 40.35
CA ASP A 307 4.65 -6.12 40.99
C ASP A 307 4.02 -5.21 39.93
N VAL A 308 2.73 -4.93 40.07
CA VAL A 308 1.94 -4.19 39.08
C VAL A 308 1.33 -2.97 39.77
N GLY A 309 1.74 -1.78 39.35
CA GLY A 309 1.10 -0.50 39.67
C GLY A 309 0.08 -0.09 38.61
N ALA A 310 -0.87 0.78 38.95
CA ALA A 310 -1.80 1.35 37.99
C ALA A 310 -2.20 2.77 38.42
N GLU A 311 -2.35 3.65 37.45
CA GLU A 311 -2.80 5.03 37.62
C GLU A 311 -3.79 5.38 36.50
N MET A 312 -4.71 6.30 36.78
CA MET A 312 -5.75 6.74 35.85
C MET A 312 -5.62 8.23 35.59
N ILE A 313 -5.93 8.65 34.36
CA ILE A 313 -6.02 10.07 34.01
C ILE A 313 -7.48 10.42 33.80
N VAL A 314 -7.98 11.40 34.56
CA VAL A 314 -9.30 11.99 34.37
C VAL A 314 -9.12 13.29 33.59
N TYR A 315 -9.83 13.44 32.47
CA TYR A 315 -9.80 14.65 31.65
C TYR A 315 -11.21 14.99 31.17
N GLY A 316 -11.41 16.26 30.86
CA GLY A 316 -12.69 16.76 30.40
C GLY A 316 -12.65 18.22 30.00
N THR A 317 -13.82 18.76 29.70
CA THR A 317 -14.02 20.16 29.36
C THR A 317 -15.11 20.76 30.24
N THR A 318 -14.96 22.03 30.55
CA THR A 318 -15.94 22.87 31.26
C THR A 318 -15.95 24.26 30.64
N GLN A 319 -16.77 25.17 31.14
CA GLN A 319 -16.76 26.57 30.72
C GLN A 319 -15.41 27.23 31.08
N PRO A 320 -14.86 28.11 30.22
CA PRO A 320 -13.66 28.88 30.54
C PRO A 320 -13.80 29.63 31.88
N GLY A 321 -12.82 29.51 32.75
CA GLY A 321 -12.83 30.15 34.07
C GLY A 321 -13.67 29.43 35.15
N ALA A 322 -14.29 28.29 34.83
CA ALA A 322 -14.97 27.47 35.82
C ALA A 322 -13.97 26.82 36.80
N TYR A 323 -14.43 26.64 38.05
CA TYR A 323 -13.68 25.95 39.09
C TYR A 323 -14.05 24.47 39.12
N VAL A 324 -13.06 23.58 39.02
CA VAL A 324 -13.27 22.13 39.04
C VAL A 324 -12.55 21.53 40.23
N THR A 325 -13.21 20.62 40.95
CA THR A 325 -12.58 19.80 41.99
C THR A 325 -12.76 18.32 41.73
N LEU A 326 -11.76 17.53 42.11
CA LEU A 326 -11.79 16.08 42.14
C LEU A 326 -11.47 15.64 43.57
N HIS A 327 -12.33 14.84 44.20
CA HIS A 327 -12.22 14.53 45.64
C HIS A 327 -12.21 15.76 46.58
N GLY A 328 -12.74 16.89 46.12
CA GLY A 328 -12.67 18.15 46.85
C GLY A 328 -11.35 18.91 46.67
N GLU A 329 -10.36 18.33 45.98
CA GLU A 329 -9.11 19.02 45.63
C GLU A 329 -9.27 19.81 44.32
N PRO A 330 -8.80 21.07 44.24
CA PRO A 330 -8.85 21.87 43.03
C PRO A 330 -8.04 21.26 41.88
N VAL A 331 -8.68 21.17 40.71
CA VAL A 331 -8.03 20.79 39.46
C VAL A 331 -7.79 22.04 38.62
N LYS A 332 -6.57 22.19 38.09
CA LYS A 332 -6.22 23.29 37.21
C LYS A 332 -6.98 23.18 35.88
N VAL A 333 -7.85 24.15 35.62
CA VAL A 333 -8.56 24.31 34.35
C VAL A 333 -7.77 25.28 33.46
N GLN A 334 -7.59 24.90 32.20
CA GLN A 334 -6.92 25.74 31.19
C GLN A 334 -7.83 26.87 30.71
N PRO A 335 -7.27 27.94 30.09
CA PRO A 335 -8.07 29.05 29.56
C PRO A 335 -9.12 28.63 28.52
N ASP A 336 -8.92 27.51 27.84
CA ASP A 336 -9.86 26.92 26.87
C ASP A 336 -10.96 26.06 27.53
N GLY A 337 -10.97 25.96 28.86
CA GLY A 337 -11.92 25.16 29.63
C GLY A 337 -11.54 23.68 29.77
N THR A 338 -10.39 23.24 29.25
CA THR A 338 -9.95 21.84 29.38
C THR A 338 -9.27 21.58 30.73
N PHE A 339 -9.40 20.36 31.26
CA PHE A 339 -8.67 19.92 32.45
C PHE A 339 -8.18 18.49 32.31
N ARG A 340 -7.08 18.17 33.01
CA ARG A 340 -6.48 16.84 33.06
C ARG A 340 -5.82 16.64 34.42
N VAL A 341 -6.12 15.54 35.09
CA VAL A 341 -5.56 15.16 36.39
C VAL A 341 -5.21 13.68 36.40
N ARG A 342 -4.08 13.33 37.03
CA ARG A 342 -3.61 11.96 37.21
C ARG A 342 -3.96 11.52 38.63
N VAL A 343 -4.54 10.33 38.77
CA VAL A 343 -5.10 9.79 40.02
C VAL A 343 -4.56 8.38 40.22
N ASP A 344 -4.10 8.09 41.43
CA ASP A 344 -3.65 6.75 41.79
C ASP A 344 -4.82 5.75 41.81
N MET A 345 -4.60 4.59 41.21
CA MET A 345 -5.57 3.48 41.18
C MET A 345 -5.11 2.34 42.08
N PRO A 346 -5.36 2.41 43.41
CA PRO A 346 -5.15 1.31 44.34
C PRO A 346 -6.07 0.12 44.01
N ASN A 347 -5.69 -1.07 44.46
CA ASN A 347 -6.43 -2.32 44.25
C ASN A 347 -7.73 -2.38 45.09
N LYS A 348 -8.69 -1.53 44.77
CA LYS A 348 -10.01 -1.43 45.38
C LYS A 348 -10.96 -0.69 44.45
N ARG A 349 -12.26 -0.76 44.75
CA ARG A 349 -13.24 0.14 44.16
C ARG A 349 -13.04 1.57 44.67
N GLN A 350 -12.96 2.52 43.75
CA GLN A 350 -12.92 3.95 44.01
C GLN A 350 -14.14 4.65 43.43
N VAL A 351 -14.58 5.70 44.11
CA VAL A 351 -15.65 6.58 43.68
C VAL A 351 -15.09 8.01 43.74
N LEU A 352 -14.92 8.62 42.58
CA LEU A 352 -14.31 9.93 42.40
C LEU A 352 -15.41 10.95 42.07
N PRO A 353 -15.86 11.78 43.03
CA PRO A 353 -16.75 12.89 42.73
C PRO A 353 -15.95 14.01 42.06
N ILE A 354 -16.45 14.46 40.91
CA ILE A 354 -15.93 15.57 40.12
C ILE A 354 -16.99 16.66 40.17
N VAL A 355 -16.63 17.83 40.70
CA VAL A 355 -17.54 18.95 40.86
C VAL A 355 -17.04 20.10 40.00
N ALA A 356 -17.89 20.64 39.14
CA ALA A 356 -17.63 21.87 38.40
C ALA A 356 -18.57 22.98 38.89
N SER A 357 -18.03 24.18 39.09
CA SER A 357 -18.76 25.38 39.44
C SER A 357 -18.42 26.50 38.47
N THR A 358 -19.41 27.27 38.05
CA THR A 358 -19.19 28.44 37.19
C THR A 358 -18.39 29.52 37.92
N ALA A 359 -17.74 30.42 37.16
CA ALA A 359 -16.91 31.49 37.73
C ALA A 359 -17.68 32.39 38.71
N ASP A 360 -18.98 32.60 38.44
CA ASP A 360 -19.89 33.40 39.28
C ASP A 360 -20.48 32.61 40.46
N GLY A 361 -20.16 31.32 40.58
CA GLY A 361 -20.66 30.43 41.64
C GLY A 361 -22.15 30.08 41.55
N SER A 362 -22.84 30.52 40.50
CA SER A 362 -24.29 30.39 40.36
C SER A 362 -24.73 28.94 40.07
N ASP A 363 -23.95 28.24 39.25
CA ASP A 363 -24.26 26.89 38.82
C ASP A 363 -23.20 25.90 39.31
N ARG A 364 -23.66 24.74 39.74
CA ARG A 364 -22.82 23.64 40.19
C ARG A 364 -23.30 22.33 39.59
N GLN A 365 -22.40 21.61 38.95
CA GLN A 365 -22.64 20.27 38.42
C GLN A 365 -21.70 19.27 39.09
N THR A 366 -22.22 18.09 39.44
CA THR A 366 -21.44 17.00 40.02
C THR A 366 -21.56 15.76 39.13
N VAL A 367 -20.41 15.17 38.78
CA VAL A 367 -20.28 13.91 38.07
C VAL A 367 -19.58 12.92 38.99
N VAL A 368 -20.15 11.74 39.16
CA VAL A 368 -19.57 10.69 40.00
C VAL A 368 -18.98 9.61 39.10
N LEU A 369 -17.66 9.44 39.16
CA LEU A 369 -16.94 8.41 38.42
C LEU A 369 -16.60 7.24 39.34
N ALA A 370 -17.15 6.05 39.08
CA ALA A 370 -16.84 4.84 39.85
C ALA A 370 -15.95 3.91 39.02
N VAL A 371 -14.78 3.55 39.56
CA VAL A 371 -13.79 2.68 38.88
C VAL A 371 -13.29 1.63 39.86
N GLU A 372 -13.16 0.39 39.42
CA GLU A 372 -12.68 -0.71 40.25
C GLU A 372 -11.40 -1.30 39.67
N ARG A 373 -10.38 -1.43 40.52
CA ARG A 373 -9.19 -2.21 40.23
C ARG A 373 -9.24 -3.50 41.05
N ASN A 374 -9.06 -4.62 40.36
CA ASN A 374 -8.91 -5.95 40.95
C ASN A 374 -7.68 -6.63 40.36
N THR A 375 -6.57 -6.58 41.09
CA THR A 375 -5.30 -7.23 40.75
C THR A 375 -5.19 -8.53 41.54
N LYS A 376 -5.07 -9.64 40.80
CA LYS A 376 -4.85 -10.98 41.36
C LYS A 376 -3.54 -11.53 40.81
N SER A 377 -2.64 -11.93 41.71
CA SER A 377 -1.45 -12.71 41.34
C SER A 377 -1.87 -14.14 41.00
N MET A 378 -1.39 -14.65 39.87
CA MET A 378 -1.54 -16.05 39.49
C MET A 378 -0.28 -16.84 39.89
N GLU A 379 -0.42 -18.14 40.09
CA GLU A 379 0.71 -19.02 40.39
C GLU A 379 1.75 -18.96 39.25
N LEU A 380 3.03 -18.97 39.63
CA LEU A 380 4.14 -19.00 38.68
C LEU A 380 4.17 -20.38 38.00
N LEU A 381 3.84 -20.42 36.72
CA LEU A 381 4.00 -21.63 35.90
C LEU A 381 5.49 -21.83 35.60
N SER A 382 6.11 -22.77 36.29
CA SER A 382 7.43 -23.27 35.91
C SER A 382 7.28 -24.10 34.63
N ARG A 383 7.98 -23.71 33.57
CA ARG A 383 8.02 -24.50 32.34
C ARG A 383 8.88 -25.73 32.61
N GLU A 384 8.26 -26.84 33.02
CA GLU A 384 8.95 -28.12 33.11
C GLU A 384 9.55 -28.43 31.73
N SER A 385 10.86 -28.66 31.71
CA SER A 385 11.57 -29.08 30.51
C SER A 385 11.08 -30.48 30.18
N GLY A 386 10.47 -30.65 29.00
CA GLY A 386 9.82 -31.89 28.62
C GLY A 386 10.72 -33.11 28.77
N ASP A 387 10.18 -34.15 29.38
CA ASP A 387 10.73 -35.50 29.35
C ASP A 387 10.82 -35.97 27.89
N CYS A 388 12.06 -36.12 27.41
CA CYS A 388 12.36 -36.98 26.28
C CYS A 388 12.41 -38.42 26.78
N LEU A 389 11.45 -39.24 26.36
CA LEU A 389 11.61 -40.69 26.20
C LEU A 389 11.07 -41.13 24.84
#